data_AF-A0A0L6UWP3-F1
#
_entry.id   AF-A0A0L6UWP3-F1
#
_cell.length_a   1.000
_cell.length_b   1.000
_cell.length_c   1.000
_cell.angle_alpha   90.00
_cell.angle_beta   90.00
_cell.angle_gamma   90.00
#
_symmetry.space_group_name_H-M   'P 1'
#
loop_
_entity.id
_entity.type
_entity.pdbx_description
1 polymer ?
#
loop_
_entity_poly.entity_id
_entity_poly.type
_entity_poly.pdbx_seq_one_letter_code
_entity_poly.pdbx_strand_id
1 'polypeptide(L)'
;MPIQTRTVLNKLNKFMSHLNVCHSALLRHMKKRKIQTEFELQPLLINWIHEVLFDVNQNKLPLLGDFVLEDGKSIYSFSPADFNLIQRFLIRLIISPNSHRRNFQGALSVFGYWLKNMAGDLYNQLFKNDEDYWDVLTEIIDPVSFRQYKIP
;
A
#
# COMPACT_ATOMS: atom_id res chain seq x y z
N MET A 1 7.68 -22.68 -12.56
CA MET A 1 9.05 -22.27 -12.21
C MET A 1 8.98 -21.51 -10.89
N PRO A 2 9.75 -21.88 -9.86
CA PRO A 2 9.74 -21.15 -8.59
C PRO A 2 10.17 -19.69 -8.80
N ILE A 3 9.45 -18.74 -8.22
CA ILE A 3 9.86 -17.33 -8.20
C ILE A 3 11.09 -17.22 -7.30
N GLN A 4 12.14 -16.55 -7.79
CA GLN A 4 13.35 -16.30 -7.01
C GLN A 4 13.07 -15.26 -5.91
N THR A 5 13.66 -15.42 -4.72
CA THR A 5 13.57 -14.47 -3.60
C THR A 5 13.91 -13.04 -4.04
N ARG A 6 14.96 -12.88 -4.86
CA ARG A 6 15.35 -11.59 -5.44
C ARG A 6 14.22 -10.94 -6.26
N THR A 7 13.46 -11.72 -7.02
CA THR A 7 12.32 -11.23 -7.80
C THR A 7 11.19 -10.75 -6.90
N VAL A 8 10.87 -11.48 -5.82
CA VAL A 8 9.87 -11.05 -4.83
C VAL A 8 10.27 -9.72 -4.22
N LEU A 9 11.49 -9.62 -3.70
CA LEU A 9 12.00 -8.41 -3.05
C LEU A 9 12.02 -7.22 -4.01
N ASN A 10 12.44 -7.41 -5.26
CA ASN A 10 12.40 -6.34 -6.27
C ASN A 10 10.98 -5.84 -6.54
N LYS A 11 10.00 -6.76 -6.61
CA LYS A 11 8.59 -6.39 -6.83
C LYS A 11 8.02 -5.65 -5.62
N LEU A 12 8.34 -6.10 -4.41
CA LEU A 12 7.91 -5.43 -3.18
C LEU A 12 8.54 -4.05 -3.04
N ASN A 13 9.85 -3.91 -3.27
CA ASN A 13 10.54 -2.61 -3.26
C ASN A 13 9.93 -1.63 -4.26
N LYS A 14 9.58 -2.12 -5.46
CA LYS A 14 8.88 -1.30 -6.46
C LYS A 14 7.49 -0.87 -5.99
N PHE A 15 6.74 -1.77 -5.36
CA PHE A 15 5.45 -1.43 -4.74
C PHE A 15 5.61 -0.37 -3.64
N MET A 16 6.58 -0.54 -2.72
CA MET A 16 6.87 0.42 -1.65
C MET A 16 7.26 1.80 -2.19
N SER A 17 8.05 1.83 -3.27
CA SER A 17 8.39 3.08 -3.96
C SER A 17 7.15 3.79 -4.51
N HIS A 18 6.22 3.07 -5.14
CA HIS A 18 4.97 3.66 -5.62
C HIS A 18 4.05 4.12 -4.47
N LEU A 19 4.01 3.38 -3.36
CA LEU A 19 3.25 3.76 -2.16
C LEU A 19 3.76 5.09 -1.60
N ASN A 20 5.09 5.26 -1.53
CA ASN A 20 5.73 6.52 -1.14
C ASN A 20 5.40 7.66 -2.09
N VAL A 21 5.36 7.42 -3.41
CA VAL A 21 4.94 8.44 -4.40
C VAL A 21 3.51 8.91 -4.13
N CYS A 22 2.57 7.99 -3.86
CA CYS A 22 1.19 8.34 -3.54
C CYS A 22 1.11 9.21 -2.29
N HIS A 23 1.79 8.79 -1.22
CA HIS A 23 1.86 9.52 0.04
C HIS A 23 2.47 10.93 -0.13
N SER A 24 3.63 11.05 -0.79
CA SER A 24 4.28 12.35 -1.01
C SER A 24 3.44 13.28 -1.89
N ALA A 25 2.75 12.75 -2.89
CA ALA A 25 1.84 13.54 -3.73
C ALA A 25 0.68 14.09 -2.90
N LEU A 26 0.09 13.27 -2.02
CA LEU A 26 -0.98 13.70 -1.13
C LEU A 26 -0.53 14.79 -0.16
N LEU A 27 0.62 14.62 0.52
CA LEU A 27 1.16 15.63 1.43
C LEU A 27 1.36 16.98 0.73
N ARG A 28 1.88 16.96 -0.51
CA ARG A 28 2.01 18.18 -1.32
C ARG A 28 0.65 18.81 -1.64
N HIS A 29 -0.35 18.00 -1.97
CA HIS A 29 -1.71 18.47 -2.23
C HIS A 29 -2.34 19.08 -0.98
N MET A 30 -2.23 18.43 0.18
CA MET A 30 -2.70 18.94 1.47
C MET A 30 -2.07 20.28 1.82
N LYS A 31 -0.74 20.39 1.67
CA LYS A 31 -0.01 21.66 1.88
C LYS A 31 -0.54 22.78 1.00
N LYS A 32 -0.81 22.51 -0.28
CA LYS A 32 -1.39 23.51 -1.21
C LYS A 32 -2.79 23.94 -0.79
N ARG A 33 -3.61 23.02 -0.31
CA ARG A 33 -4.98 23.29 0.17
C ARG A 33 -5.03 23.79 1.61
N LYS A 34 -3.87 23.97 2.26
CA LYS A 34 -3.74 24.37 3.68
C LYS A 34 -4.51 23.43 4.63
N ILE A 35 -4.62 22.16 4.25
CA ILE A 35 -5.19 21.11 5.09
C ILE A 35 -4.08 20.68 6.06
N GLN A 36 -4.39 20.76 7.36
CA GLN A 36 -3.50 20.33 8.44
C GLN A 36 -4.04 19.04 9.06
N THR A 37 -3.13 18.19 9.48
CA THR A 37 -3.43 17.01 10.31
C THR A 37 -2.84 17.21 11.69
N GLU A 38 -3.51 16.68 12.70
CA GLU A 38 -3.00 16.67 14.09
C GLU A 38 -1.87 15.65 14.29
N PHE A 39 -1.61 14.81 13.29
CA PHE A 39 -0.65 13.72 13.33
C PHE A 39 0.18 13.64 12.04
N GLU A 40 1.30 12.93 12.12
CA GLU A 40 2.16 12.66 10.96
C GLU A 40 1.68 11.40 10.21
N LEU A 41 1.35 11.55 8.93
CA LEU A 41 0.88 10.44 8.10
C LEU A 41 1.97 9.41 7.78
N GLN A 42 3.22 9.86 7.61
CA GLN A 42 4.29 8.99 7.14
C GLN A 42 4.63 7.87 8.14
N PRO A 43 4.87 8.15 9.43
CA PRO A 43 5.18 7.10 10.39
C PRO A 43 4.02 6.11 10.53
N LEU A 44 2.77 6.59 10.51
CA LEU A 44 1.59 5.73 10.61
C LEU A 44 1.45 4.78 9.41
N LEU A 45 1.68 5.26 8.19
CA LEU A 45 1.64 4.41 6.99
C LEU A 45 2.76 3.37 7.00
N ILE A 46 3.98 3.77 7.41
CA ILE A 46 5.14 2.89 7.47
C ILE A 46 5.00 1.83 8.56
N ASN A 47 4.49 2.18 9.74
CA ASN A 47 4.22 1.22 10.79
C ASN A 47 3.13 0.23 10.36
N TRP A 48 2.04 0.72 9.77
CA TRP A 48 0.97 -0.13 9.29
C TRP A 48 1.43 -1.12 8.21
N ILE A 49 2.19 -0.66 7.21
CA ILE A 49 2.67 -1.57 6.16
C ILE A 49 3.70 -2.56 6.72
N HIS A 50 4.51 -2.16 7.72
CA HIS A 50 5.40 -3.07 8.43
C HIS A 50 4.59 -4.19 9.12
N GLU A 51 3.56 -3.83 9.87
CA GLU A 51 2.63 -4.78 10.50
C GLU A 51 1.99 -5.72 9.47
N VAL A 52 1.53 -5.19 8.33
CA VAL A 52 0.95 -6.01 7.24
C VAL A 52 1.95 -7.02 6.68
N LEU A 53 3.22 -6.65 6.59
CA LEU A 53 4.25 -7.49 5.99
C LEU A 53 4.79 -8.54 6.97
N PHE A 54 5.05 -8.14 8.22
CA PHE A 54 5.87 -8.91 9.15
C PHE A 54 5.11 -9.44 10.37
N ASP A 55 3.97 -8.84 10.75
CA ASP A 55 3.34 -9.20 12.02
C ASP A 55 2.25 -10.25 11.86
N VAL A 56 2.23 -11.17 12.83
CA VAL A 56 1.19 -12.18 13.04
C VAL A 56 -0.01 -11.48 13.70
N ASN A 57 -0.68 -10.62 12.95
CA ASN A 57 -1.84 -9.91 13.46
C ASN A 57 -3.10 -10.76 13.33
N GLN A 58 -3.91 -10.84 14.40
CA GLN A 58 -5.24 -11.45 14.39
C GLN A 58 -5.26 -12.94 13.94
N ASN A 59 -4.31 -13.75 14.40
CA ASN A 59 -4.16 -15.16 14.00
C ASN A 59 -3.99 -15.34 12.47
N LYS A 60 -3.37 -14.36 11.79
CA LYS A 60 -2.98 -14.44 10.39
C LYS A 60 -1.48 -14.66 10.26
N LEU A 61 -1.08 -15.29 9.16
CA LEU A 61 0.31 -15.51 8.83
C LEU A 61 0.98 -14.19 8.43
N PRO A 62 2.29 -14.02 8.72
CA PRO A 62 3.05 -12.92 8.16
C PRO A 62 3.23 -13.15 6.65
N LEU A 63 3.35 -12.07 5.88
CA LEU A 63 3.69 -12.20 4.46
C LEU A 63 5.17 -12.52 4.27
N LEU A 64 6.01 -11.92 5.13
CA LEU A 64 7.45 -12.10 5.18
C LEU A 64 7.86 -12.29 6.65
N GLY A 65 8.77 -13.22 6.88
CA GLY A 65 9.29 -13.50 8.22
C GLY A 65 8.97 -14.92 8.67
N ASP A 66 9.26 -15.17 9.93
CA ASP A 66 9.15 -16.48 10.55
C ASP A 66 7.85 -16.59 11.35
N PHE A 67 7.28 -17.78 11.39
CA PHE A 67 6.15 -18.11 12.24
C PHE A 67 6.30 -19.54 12.76
N VAL A 68 5.65 -19.82 13.88
CA VAL A 68 5.68 -21.16 14.50
C VAL A 68 4.51 -21.98 13.99
N LEU A 69 4.79 -23.18 13.51
CA LEU A 69 3.76 -24.18 13.22
C LEU A 69 3.31 -24.83 14.52
N GLU A 70 2.00 -24.83 14.78
CA GLU A 70 1.45 -25.64 15.87
C GLU A 70 1.69 -27.14 15.61
N ASP A 71 1.94 -27.90 16.67
CA ASP A 71 2.21 -29.33 16.59
C ASP A 71 1.11 -30.06 15.81
N GLY A 72 1.53 -30.86 14.81
CA GLY A 72 0.63 -31.63 13.95
C GLY A 72 0.03 -30.87 12.76
N LYS A 73 0.24 -29.55 12.62
CA LYS A 73 -0.15 -28.82 11.40
C LYS A 73 0.88 -29.00 10.28
N SER A 74 0.37 -29.29 9.08
CA SER A 74 1.19 -29.37 7.85
C SER A 74 1.32 -27.99 7.20
N ILE A 75 2.47 -27.66 6.61
CA ILE A 75 2.62 -26.44 5.78
C ILE A 75 1.64 -26.38 4.61
N TYR A 76 1.13 -27.53 4.15
CA TYR A 76 0.16 -27.62 3.06
C TYR A 76 -1.29 -27.40 3.52
N SER A 77 -1.52 -27.26 4.83
CA SER A 77 -2.86 -26.97 5.38
C SER A 77 -3.26 -25.50 5.24
N PHE A 78 -2.32 -24.61 4.90
CA PHE A 78 -2.60 -23.20 4.74
C PHE A 78 -3.35 -22.87 3.46
N SER A 79 -4.18 -21.85 3.57
CA SER A 79 -5.08 -21.36 2.54
C SER A 79 -4.96 -19.84 2.42
N PRO A 80 -5.54 -19.23 1.38
CA PRO A 80 -5.63 -17.77 1.31
C PRO A 80 -6.35 -17.13 2.51
N ALA A 81 -7.20 -17.86 3.25
CA ALA A 81 -7.92 -17.34 4.41
C ALA A 81 -6.99 -17.04 5.60
N ASP A 82 -5.80 -17.65 5.63
CA ASP A 82 -4.79 -17.48 6.68
C ASP A 82 -3.97 -16.19 6.52
N PHE A 83 -4.14 -15.50 5.39
CA PHE A 83 -3.57 -14.18 5.13
C PHE A 83 -4.65 -13.10 5.22
N ASN A 84 -4.28 -11.90 5.65
CA ASN A 84 -5.18 -10.76 5.64
C ASN A 84 -5.45 -10.27 4.21
N LEU A 85 -6.45 -9.40 4.05
CA LEU A 85 -6.90 -8.90 2.75
C LEU A 85 -5.76 -8.27 1.93
N ILE A 86 -4.94 -7.44 2.58
CA ILE A 86 -3.85 -6.71 1.92
C ILE A 86 -2.71 -7.66 1.58
N GLN A 87 -2.36 -8.60 2.45
CA GLN A 87 -1.37 -9.64 2.17
C GLN A 87 -1.79 -10.47 0.95
N ARG A 88 -3.06 -10.94 0.88
CA ARG A 88 -3.58 -11.65 -0.29
C ARG A 88 -3.47 -10.80 -1.57
N PHE A 89 -3.78 -9.51 -1.48
CA PHE A 89 -3.65 -8.59 -2.59
C PHE A 89 -2.19 -8.47 -3.06
N LEU A 90 -1.25 -8.28 -2.13
CA LEU A 90 0.18 -8.19 -2.41
C LEU A 90 0.74 -9.48 -3.02
N ILE A 91 0.34 -10.66 -2.51
CA ILE A 91 0.71 -11.95 -3.09
C ILE A 91 0.29 -12.01 -4.56
N ARG A 92 -0.99 -11.72 -4.85
CA ARG A 92 -1.53 -11.71 -6.22
C ARG A 92 -0.79 -10.72 -7.12
N LEU A 93 -0.45 -9.55 -6.58
CA LEU A 93 0.31 -8.53 -7.30
C LEU A 93 1.74 -9.02 -7.61
N ILE A 94 2.44 -9.61 -6.63
CA ILE A 94 3.81 -10.09 -6.76
C ILE A 94 3.90 -11.26 -7.75
N ILE A 95 3.00 -12.24 -7.66
CA ILE A 95 3.05 -13.43 -8.53
C ILE A 95 2.56 -13.12 -9.96
N SER A 96 1.85 -12.01 -10.17
CA SER A 96 1.32 -11.66 -11.48
C SER A 96 2.45 -11.41 -12.50
N PRO A 97 2.39 -12.00 -13.71
CA PRO A 97 3.32 -11.69 -14.79
C PRO A 97 3.19 -10.23 -15.28
N ASN A 98 2.05 -9.59 -15.03
CA ASN A 98 1.76 -8.20 -15.39
C ASN A 98 1.94 -7.22 -14.22
N SER A 99 2.65 -7.62 -13.16
CA SER A 99 2.82 -6.82 -11.95
C SER A 99 3.42 -5.44 -12.25
N HIS A 100 4.33 -5.32 -13.22
CA HIS A 100 4.95 -4.05 -13.60
C HIS A 100 3.94 -2.98 -14.04
N ARG A 101 2.86 -3.39 -14.73
CA ARG A 101 1.80 -2.47 -15.19
C ARG A 101 0.84 -2.11 -14.07
N ARG A 102 0.62 -3.04 -13.12
CA ARG A 102 -0.38 -2.90 -12.06
C ARG A 102 0.19 -2.41 -10.74
N ASN A 103 1.52 -2.37 -10.57
CA ASN A 103 2.14 -2.01 -9.29
C ASN A 103 1.74 -0.62 -8.81
N PHE A 104 1.64 0.36 -9.71
CA PHE A 104 1.20 1.70 -9.34
C PHE A 104 -0.27 1.72 -8.92
N GLN A 105 -1.16 1.14 -9.72
CA GLN A 105 -2.59 1.01 -9.39
C GLN A 105 -2.80 0.24 -8.07
N GLY A 106 -1.97 -0.77 -7.82
CA GLY A 106 -2.02 -1.53 -6.58
C GLY A 106 -1.52 -0.74 -5.39
N ALA A 107 -0.44 0.03 -5.53
CA ALA A 107 0.01 0.93 -4.48
C ALA A 107 -1.05 2.00 -4.17
N LEU A 108 -1.68 2.55 -5.21
CA LEU A 108 -2.77 3.52 -5.04
C LEU A 108 -3.98 2.89 -4.34
N SER A 109 -4.39 1.68 -4.73
CA SER A 109 -5.47 0.95 -4.05
C SER A 109 -5.18 0.70 -2.56
N VAL A 110 -3.96 0.26 -2.24
CA VAL A 110 -3.54 -0.01 -0.85
C VAL A 110 -3.46 1.28 -0.03
N PHE A 111 -2.97 2.36 -0.65
CA PHE A 111 -2.94 3.67 0.00
C PHE A 111 -4.33 4.20 0.32
N GLY A 112 -5.27 4.09 -0.63
CA GLY A 112 -6.67 4.47 -0.44
C GLY A 112 -7.34 3.64 0.65
N TYR A 113 -7.09 2.32 0.65
CA TYR A 113 -7.54 1.44 1.73
C TYR A 113 -7.02 1.90 3.09
N TRP A 114 -5.72 2.18 3.20
CA TRP A 114 -5.12 2.63 4.45
C TRP A 114 -5.71 3.96 4.92
N LEU A 115 -5.80 4.97 4.04
CA LEU A 115 -6.41 6.25 4.40
C LEU A 115 -7.84 6.09 4.89
N LYS A 116 -8.66 5.32 4.17
CA LYS A 116 -10.08 5.14 4.50
C LYS A 116 -10.30 4.43 5.83
N ASN A 117 -9.45 3.44 6.15
CA ASN A 117 -9.63 2.59 7.35
C ASN A 117 -8.84 3.08 8.57
N MET A 118 -7.71 3.77 8.38
CA MET A 118 -6.82 4.20 9.47
C MET A 118 -6.83 5.72 9.68
N ALA A 119 -7.20 6.50 8.67
CA ALA A 119 -7.28 7.97 8.72
C ALA A 119 -8.62 8.46 8.14
N GLY A 120 -9.72 7.78 8.51
CA GLY A 120 -11.04 7.95 7.89
C GLY A 120 -11.55 9.40 7.89
N ASP A 121 -11.33 10.14 8.97
CA ASP A 121 -11.73 11.55 9.05
C ASP A 121 -10.98 12.41 8.02
N LEU A 122 -9.67 12.19 7.90
CA LEU A 122 -8.86 12.86 6.88
C LEU A 122 -9.28 12.44 5.47
N TYR A 123 -9.58 11.15 5.27
CA TYR A 123 -10.07 10.66 3.98
C TYR A 123 -11.35 11.38 3.57
N ASN A 124 -12.33 11.49 4.47
CA ASN A 124 -13.60 12.17 4.24
C ASN A 124 -13.45 13.69 4.07
N GLN A 125 -12.41 14.30 4.65
CA GLN A 125 -12.07 15.70 4.43
C GLN A 125 -11.48 15.95 3.03
N LEU A 126 -10.69 15.00 2.53
CA LEU A 126 -9.97 15.14 1.27
C LEU A 126 -10.80 14.71 0.07
N PHE A 127 -11.64 13.69 0.24
CA PHE A 127 -12.34 13.01 -0.85
C PHE A 127 -13.81 12.83 -0.52
N LYS A 128 -14.65 12.99 -1.54
CA LYS A 128 -16.11 12.78 -1.41
C LYS A 128 -16.47 11.30 -1.33
N ASN A 129 -15.76 10.47 -2.08
CA ASN A 129 -15.98 9.04 -2.21
C ASN A 129 -14.75 8.38 -2.89
N ASP A 130 -14.85 7.08 -3.16
CA ASP A 130 -13.76 6.31 -3.77
C ASP A 130 -13.42 6.79 -5.19
N GLU A 131 -14.41 7.26 -5.97
CA GLU A 131 -14.19 7.77 -7.34
C GLU A 131 -13.41 9.10 -7.30
N ASP A 132 -13.85 10.03 -6.46
CA ASP A 132 -13.17 11.32 -6.23
C ASP A 132 -11.73 11.12 -5.71
N TYR A 133 -11.51 10.09 -4.88
CA TYR A 133 -10.16 9.69 -4.48
C TYR A 133 -9.27 9.32 -5.67
N TRP A 134 -9.77 8.49 -6.59
CA TRP A 134 -9.00 8.07 -7.77
C TRP A 134 -8.71 9.25 -8.69
N ASP A 135 -9.70 10.09 -8.96
CA ASP A 135 -9.56 11.26 -9.83
C ASP A 135 -8.50 12.22 -9.27
N VAL A 136 -8.63 12.61 -8.00
CA VAL A 136 -7.68 13.54 -7.37
C VAL A 136 -6.27 12.96 -7.33
N LEU A 137 -6.09 11.71 -6.90
CA LEU A 137 -4.75 11.13 -6.74
C LEU A 137 -4.06 10.93 -8.10
N THR A 138 -4.80 10.48 -9.11
CA THR A 138 -4.23 10.32 -10.45
C THR A 138 -3.85 11.67 -11.05
N GLU A 139 -4.66 12.72 -10.86
CA GLU A 139 -4.35 14.08 -11.30
C GLU A 139 -3.08 14.62 -10.63
N ILE A 140 -2.93 14.49 -9.31
CA ILE A 140 -1.78 15.08 -8.59
C ILE A 140 -0.48 14.28 -8.74
N ILE A 141 -0.57 13.03 -9.20
CA ILE A 141 0.57 12.16 -9.50
C ILE A 141 0.96 12.23 -11.00
N ASP A 142 0.10 12.75 -11.88
CA ASP A 142 0.43 12.87 -13.31
C ASP A 142 1.71 13.73 -13.52
N PRO A 143 2.72 13.23 -14.26
CA PRO A 143 3.90 13.99 -14.67
C PRO A 143 3.62 15.37 -15.30
N VAL A 144 2.47 15.56 -15.95
CA VAL A 144 2.05 16.85 -16.52
C VAL A 144 1.77 17.85 -15.40
N SER A 145 1.11 17.42 -14.33
CA SER A 145 0.93 18.20 -13.10
C SER A 145 2.28 18.54 -12.46
N PHE A 146 3.29 17.66 -12.54
CA PHE A 146 4.65 17.97 -12.05
C PHE A 146 5.39 19.06 -12.84
N ARG A 147 5.07 19.28 -14.13
CA ARG A 147 5.70 20.34 -14.95
C ARG A 147 5.17 21.74 -14.66
N GLN A 148 3.91 21.85 -14.21
CA GLN A 148 3.31 23.14 -13.84
C GLN A 148 3.86 23.74 -12.54
N TYR A 149 4.70 22.99 -11.81
CA TYR A 149 5.29 23.41 -10.53
C TYR A 149 6.81 23.59 -10.57
N LYS A 150 7.43 23.64 -11.76
CA LYS A 150 8.73 24.30 -11.90
C LYS A 150 8.48 25.82 -11.87
N ILE A 151 8.58 26.41 -10.68
CA ILE A 151 8.73 27.86 -10.52
C ILE A 151 10.13 28.22 -11.05
N PRO A 152 10.32 29.39 -11.73
CA PRO A 152 11.57 29.78 -12.39
C PRO A 152 12.81 29.71 -11.50
#